data_AF-A0A6M8VY55-F1
#
_entry.id   AF-A0A6M8VY55-F1
#
_cell.length_a   1.000
_cell.length_b   1.000
_cell.length_c   1.000
_cell.angle_alpha   90.00
_cell.angle_beta   90.00
_cell.angle_gamma   90.00
#
_symmetry.space_group_name_H-M   'P 1'
#
loop_
_entity.id
_entity.type
_entity.pdbx_description
1 polymer ?
#
loop_
_entity_poly.entity_id
_entity_poly.type
_entity_poly.pdbx_seq_one_letter_code
_entity_poly.pdbx_strand_id
1 'polypeptide(L)'
;MGSRVIGSLIAVGLLCAGLIYANMNRDEDAVDMHGEVLLALEALPDYNTHGSLYTTWLDEHHEWVFKEHYIIERQGGRRGRTVTYFDADSYLDQLFQEMAQSAARAGYDEQADNLKALRDELYFEEDQ
;
A
#
# COMPACT_ATOMS: atom_id res chain seq x y z
N MET A 1 12.85 -0.45 -28.22
CA MET A 1 13.52 -0.79 -26.94
C MET A 1 12.44 -0.89 -25.88
N GLY A 2 11.63 -1.94 -25.93
CA GLY A 2 10.60 -2.23 -24.92
C GLY A 2 10.94 -3.56 -24.27
N SER A 3 10.44 -3.81 -23.06
CA SER A 3 10.66 -5.03 -22.26
C SER A 3 11.88 -5.00 -21.32
N ARG A 4 11.91 -4.02 -20.41
CA ARG A 4 12.62 -4.15 -19.12
C ARG A 4 11.79 -3.72 -17.91
N VAL A 5 10.84 -2.80 -18.10
CA VAL A 5 9.97 -2.28 -17.02
C VAL A 5 8.88 -3.27 -16.59
N ILE A 6 8.33 -4.04 -17.54
CA ILE A 6 7.22 -4.97 -17.28
C ILE A 6 7.66 -6.17 -16.42
N GLY A 7 8.92 -6.60 -16.53
CA GLY A 7 9.43 -7.75 -15.78
C GLY A 7 9.76 -7.46 -14.32
N SER A 8 10.08 -6.21 -13.97
CA SER A 8 10.32 -5.82 -12.58
C SER A 8 9.03 -5.54 -11.83
N LEU A 9 8.02 -4.98 -12.49
CA LEU A 9 6.72 -4.63 -11.89
C LEU A 9 5.86 -5.87 -11.55
N ILE A 10 5.86 -6.89 -12.41
CA ILE A 10 5.19 -8.18 -12.13
C ILE A 10 5.80 -8.88 -10.89
N ALA A 11 7.08 -8.64 -10.57
CA ALA A 11 7.69 -9.20 -9.37
C ALA A 11 7.22 -8.48 -8.08
N VAL A 12 6.73 -7.25 -8.18
CA VAL A 12 6.20 -6.45 -7.05
C VAL A 12 4.82 -6.92 -6.67
N GLY A 13 3.94 -7.11 -7.66
CA GLY A 13 2.61 -7.70 -7.44
C GLY A 13 2.70 -9.06 -6.73
N LEU A 14 3.52 -9.98 -7.27
CA LEU A 14 3.74 -11.29 -6.64
C LEU A 14 4.34 -11.23 -5.23
N LEU A 15 5.13 -10.21 -4.91
CA LEU A 15 5.62 -9.97 -3.55
C LEU A 15 4.48 -9.47 -2.65
N CYS A 16 3.69 -8.49 -3.09
CA CYS A 16 2.54 -7.97 -2.36
C CYS A 16 1.45 -9.03 -2.12
N ALA A 17 1.09 -9.84 -3.12
CA ALA A 17 0.17 -10.95 -2.97
C ALA A 17 0.70 -12.02 -1.99
N GLY A 18 2.01 -12.29 -2.00
CA GLY A 18 2.67 -13.16 -1.04
C GLY A 18 2.62 -12.63 0.40
N LEU A 19 2.70 -11.31 0.56
CA LEU A 19 2.65 -10.61 1.85
C LEU A 19 1.23 -10.56 2.44
N ILE A 20 0.22 -10.31 1.60
CA ILE A 20 -1.20 -10.38 1.98
C ILE A 20 -1.56 -11.82 2.41
N TYR A 21 -1.16 -12.83 1.62
CA TYR A 21 -1.44 -14.24 1.90
C TYR A 21 -0.70 -14.78 3.14
N ALA A 22 0.54 -14.33 3.39
CA ALA A 22 1.28 -14.71 4.60
C ALA A 22 0.67 -14.09 5.88
N ASN A 23 0.10 -12.88 5.77
CA ASN A 23 -0.47 -12.16 6.92
C ASN A 23 -1.87 -12.62 7.33
N MET A 24 -2.70 -13.16 6.42
CA MET A 24 -4.00 -13.75 6.80
C MET A 24 -3.89 -14.91 7.80
N ASN A 25 -2.68 -15.46 8.03
CA ASN A 25 -2.42 -16.61 8.90
C ASN A 25 -1.76 -16.28 10.26
N ARG A 26 -1.51 -15.01 10.60
CA ARG A 26 -0.87 -14.63 11.88
C ARG A 26 -1.83 -13.86 12.79
N ASP A 27 -2.39 -14.59 13.76
CA ASP A 27 -3.46 -14.15 14.67
C ASP A 27 -3.07 -13.14 15.78
N GLU A 28 -1.81 -12.66 15.92
CA GLU A 28 -1.45 -11.85 17.11
C GLU A 28 -0.47 -10.67 16.92
N ASP A 29 0.13 -10.46 15.75
CA ASP A 29 1.07 -9.34 15.54
C ASP A 29 0.41 -8.21 14.76
N ALA A 30 0.42 -7.00 15.32
CA ALA A 30 -0.08 -5.80 14.65
C ALA A 30 0.56 -5.67 13.26
N VAL A 31 -0.28 -5.66 12.23
CA VAL A 31 0.11 -5.63 10.82
C VAL A 31 1.06 -4.45 10.56
N ASP A 32 2.32 -4.70 10.25
CA ASP A 32 3.28 -3.65 9.86
C ASP A 32 3.11 -3.28 8.39
N MET A 33 1.93 -2.71 8.07
CA MET A 33 1.59 -2.29 6.71
C MET A 33 2.56 -1.24 6.15
N HIS A 34 3.23 -0.49 7.03
CA HIS A 34 4.21 0.52 6.62
C HIS A 34 5.40 -0.15 5.93
N GLY A 35 6.00 -1.15 6.58
CA GLY A 35 7.12 -1.90 6.03
C GLY A 35 6.79 -2.58 4.71
N GLU A 36 5.59 -3.15 4.59
CA GLU A 36 5.17 -3.83 3.35
C GLU A 36 4.98 -2.86 2.19
N VAL A 37 4.37 -1.71 2.42
CA VAL A 37 4.23 -0.68 1.38
C VAL A 37 5.59 -0.11 0.99
N LEU A 38 6.52 0.04 1.96
CA LEU A 38 7.88 0.47 1.66
C LEU A 38 8.59 -0.51 0.72
N LEU A 39 8.47 -1.83 0.95
CA LEU A 39 9.03 -2.84 0.06
C LEU A 39 8.45 -2.77 -1.36
N ALA A 40 7.15 -2.48 -1.48
CA ALA A 40 6.53 -2.29 -2.79
C ALA A 40 7.09 -1.04 -3.51
N LEU A 41 7.28 0.05 -2.78
CA LEU A 41 7.88 1.28 -3.31
C LEU A 41 9.35 1.08 -3.71
N GLU A 42 10.11 0.30 -2.95
CA GLU A 42 11.51 -0.03 -3.23
C GLU A 42 11.73 -0.69 -4.59
N ALA A 43 10.70 -1.34 -5.12
CA ALA A 43 10.75 -1.99 -6.41
C ALA A 43 10.36 -1.08 -7.60
N LEU A 44 9.96 0.17 -7.33
CA LEU A 44 9.74 1.16 -8.38
C LEU A 44 11.05 1.45 -9.14
N PRO A 45 10.97 1.63 -10.48
CA PRO A 45 12.15 1.73 -11.33
C PRO A 45 13.06 2.93 -10.99
N ASP A 46 12.48 4.00 -10.43
CA ASP A 46 13.16 5.23 -10.07
C ASP A 46 13.40 5.37 -8.55
N TYR A 47 13.15 4.32 -7.77
CA TYR A 47 13.33 4.36 -6.32
C TYR A 47 14.78 4.68 -5.91
N ASN A 48 15.78 4.19 -6.65
CA ASN A 48 17.18 4.50 -6.35
C ASN A 48 17.51 6.01 -6.45
N THR A 49 16.74 6.77 -7.22
CA THR A 49 16.91 8.22 -7.40
C THR A 49 15.94 9.05 -6.56
N HIS A 50 14.73 8.53 -6.31
CA HIS A 50 13.64 9.26 -5.67
C HIS A 50 13.10 8.60 -4.41
N GLY A 51 13.76 7.58 -3.88
CA GLY A 51 13.29 6.77 -2.75
C GLY A 51 12.94 7.62 -1.53
N SER A 52 13.74 8.65 -1.24
CA SER A 52 13.44 9.58 -0.14
C SER A 52 12.11 10.32 -0.32
N LEU A 53 11.69 10.62 -1.56
CA LEU A 53 10.39 11.25 -1.83
C LEU A 53 9.26 10.26 -1.56
N TYR A 54 9.38 9.03 -2.05
CA TYR A 54 8.40 7.98 -1.80
C TYR A 54 8.25 7.66 -0.31
N THR A 55 9.35 7.54 0.43
CA THR A 55 9.31 7.35 1.89
C THR A 55 8.67 8.55 2.59
N THR A 56 8.97 9.77 2.15
CA THR A 56 8.36 10.98 2.73
C THR A 56 6.84 10.96 2.55
N TRP A 57 6.36 10.70 1.33
CA TRP A 57 4.91 10.63 1.08
C TRP A 57 4.27 9.44 1.80
N LEU A 58 4.95 8.30 1.90
CA LEU A 58 4.47 7.17 2.68
C LEU A 58 4.31 7.57 4.15
N ASP A 59 5.31 8.17 4.77
CA ASP A 59 5.25 8.61 6.16
C ASP A 59 4.17 9.68 6.40
N GLU A 60 3.98 10.60 5.46
CA GLU A 60 2.94 11.63 5.52
C GLU A 60 1.52 11.04 5.50
N HIS A 61 1.30 9.97 4.75
CA HIS A 61 -0.05 9.46 4.48
C HIS A 61 -0.41 8.17 5.22
N HIS A 62 0.56 7.31 5.50
CA HIS A 62 0.36 5.97 6.05
C HIS A 62 -0.51 5.98 7.32
N GLU A 63 -0.14 6.78 8.33
CA GLU A 63 -0.75 6.66 9.65
C GLU A 63 -2.25 7.01 9.64
N TRP A 64 -2.64 8.04 8.90
CA TRP A 64 -4.03 8.49 8.90
C TRP A 64 -4.90 7.62 7.98
N VAL A 65 -4.40 7.21 6.81
CA VAL A 65 -5.12 6.29 5.92
C VAL A 65 -5.30 4.93 6.61
N PHE A 66 -4.26 4.44 7.29
CA PHE A 66 -4.36 3.20 8.07
C PHE A 66 -5.46 3.28 9.11
N LYS A 67 -5.55 4.38 9.87
CA LYS A 67 -6.60 4.57 10.89
C LYS A 67 -8.01 4.67 10.30
N GLU A 68 -8.15 5.18 9.09
CA GLU A 68 -9.45 5.29 8.42
C GLU A 68 -10.01 3.92 8.03
N HIS A 69 -9.13 3.01 7.60
CA HIS A 69 -9.48 1.65 7.19
C HIS A 69 -9.34 0.59 8.29
N TYR A 70 -8.79 0.98 9.44
CA TYR A 70 -8.74 0.15 10.64
C TYR A 70 -9.98 0.38 11.51
N ILE A 71 -10.98 -0.50 11.35
CA ILE A 71 -12.27 -0.39 12.02
C ILE A 71 -12.25 -1.16 13.34
N ILE A 72 -12.61 -0.48 14.42
CA ILE A 72 -12.81 -1.09 15.74
C ILE A 72 -14.31 -1.11 16.05
N GLU A 73 -14.97 -2.24 15.81
CA GLU A 73 -16.36 -2.43 16.18
C GLU A 73 -16.50 -3.01 17.59
N ARG A 74 -17.34 -2.39 18.43
CA ARG A 74 -17.71 -2.94 19.74
C ARG A 74 -19.07 -3.63 19.64
N GLN A 75 -19.08 -4.95 19.58
CA GLN A 75 -20.31 -5.72 19.55
C GLN A 75 -20.82 -6.02 20.98
N GLY A 76 -22.02 -5.51 21.31
CA GLY A 76 -22.80 -5.88 22.50
C GLY A 76 -22.59 -4.99 23.74
N GLY A 77 -23.67 -4.64 24.42
CA GLY A 77 -23.64 -3.82 25.65
C GLY A 77 -22.91 -4.50 26.82
N ARG A 78 -22.48 -3.68 27.82
CA ARG A 78 -21.84 -3.94 29.15
C ARG A 78 -20.75 -5.03 29.31
N ARG A 79 -20.59 -5.99 28.39
CA ARG A 79 -19.58 -7.06 28.30
C ARG A 79 -19.22 -7.37 26.83
N GLY A 80 -19.27 -6.36 25.96
CA GLY A 80 -19.09 -6.52 24.53
C GLY A 80 -17.71 -7.06 24.14
N ARG A 81 -17.68 -7.86 23.08
CA ARG A 81 -16.45 -8.31 22.42
C ARG A 81 -16.04 -7.18 21.46
N THR A 82 -14.81 -6.73 21.56
CA THR A 82 -14.22 -5.85 20.53
C THR A 82 -13.83 -6.75 19.35
N VAL A 83 -14.32 -6.39 18.17
CA VAL A 83 -13.92 -6.99 16.89
C VAL A 83 -13.19 -5.90 16.12
N THR A 84 -12.00 -6.21 15.64
CA THR A 84 -11.22 -5.32 14.79
C THR A 84 -11.21 -5.90 13.38
N TYR A 85 -11.44 -5.05 12.39
CA TYR A 85 -11.36 -5.39 10.97
C TYR A 85 -10.47 -4.37 10.26
N PHE A 86 -9.73 -4.82 9.27
CA PHE A 86 -8.86 -3.98 8.45
C PHE A 86 -9.17 -4.24 6.98
N ASP A 87 -9.54 -3.19 6.26
CA ASP A 87 -9.78 -3.22 4.82
C ASP A 87 -8.48 -2.89 4.09
N ALA A 88 -7.70 -3.92 3.76
CA ALA A 88 -6.37 -3.75 3.17
C ALA A 88 -6.44 -3.12 1.78
N ASP A 89 -7.44 -3.48 0.98
CA ASP A 89 -7.53 -3.08 -0.43
C ASP A 89 -7.93 -1.60 -0.51
N SER A 90 -8.93 -1.20 0.27
CA SER A 90 -9.34 0.20 0.39
C SER A 90 -8.23 1.06 1.01
N TYR A 91 -7.45 0.49 1.94
CA TYR A 91 -6.26 1.15 2.50
C TYR A 91 -5.19 1.41 1.44
N LEU A 92 -4.82 0.41 0.64
CA LEU A 92 -3.77 0.54 -0.37
C LEU A 92 -4.20 1.52 -1.47
N ASP A 93 -5.45 1.45 -1.94
CA ASP A 93 -5.99 2.37 -2.95
C ASP A 93 -5.90 3.82 -2.52
N GLN A 94 -6.46 4.11 -1.34
CA GLN A 94 -6.46 5.47 -0.82
C GLN A 94 -5.05 5.95 -0.51
N LEU A 95 -4.18 5.10 0.01
CA LEU A 95 -2.79 5.46 0.30
C LEU A 95 -2.05 5.87 -0.98
N PHE A 96 -2.05 5.04 -2.01
CA PHE A 96 -1.37 5.36 -3.25
C PHE A 96 -2.01 6.53 -3.99
N GLN A 97 -3.34 6.69 -3.90
CA GLN A 97 -4.02 7.86 -4.45
C GLN A 97 -3.55 9.16 -3.76
N GLU A 98 -3.43 9.17 -2.43
CA GLU A 98 -2.98 10.34 -1.67
C GLU A 98 -1.51 10.65 -1.92
N MET A 99 -0.65 9.63 -1.94
CA MET A 99 0.77 9.80 -2.30
C MET A 99 0.92 10.38 -3.72
N ALA A 100 0.17 9.86 -4.70
CA ALA A 100 0.21 10.36 -6.08
C ALA A 100 -0.28 11.80 -6.18
N GLN A 101 -1.29 12.19 -5.40
CA GLN A 101 -1.76 13.57 -5.34
C GLN A 101 -0.71 14.51 -4.73
N SER A 102 -0.05 14.10 -3.65
CA SER A 102 1.02 14.88 -3.02
C SER A 102 2.23 15.04 -3.96
N ALA A 103 2.62 13.98 -4.65
CA ALA A 103 3.66 14.03 -5.68
C ALA A 103 3.32 15.03 -6.79
N ALA A 104 2.10 14.95 -7.35
CA ALA A 104 1.65 15.86 -8.39
C ALA A 104 1.58 17.33 -7.92
N ARG A 105 1.08 17.59 -6.70
CA ARG A 105 1.05 18.94 -6.11
C ARG A 105 2.46 19.52 -5.92
N ALA A 106 3.44 18.67 -5.65
CA ALA A 106 4.84 19.05 -5.52
C ALA A 106 5.60 19.14 -6.85
N GLY A 107 4.96 18.83 -7.99
CA GLY A 107 5.54 18.92 -9.33
C GLY A 107 6.31 17.67 -9.78
N TYR A 108 6.10 16.53 -9.13
CA TYR A 108 6.72 15.25 -9.43
C TYR A 108 5.74 14.36 -10.23
N ASP A 109 5.39 14.78 -11.45
CA ASP A 109 4.36 14.14 -12.26
C ASP A 109 4.71 12.67 -12.63
N GLU A 110 5.98 12.38 -12.91
CA GLU A 110 6.42 11.01 -13.24
C GLU A 110 6.30 10.06 -12.03
N GLN A 111 6.65 10.53 -10.84
CA GLN A 111 6.50 9.75 -9.60
C GLN A 111 5.01 9.56 -9.26
N ALA A 112 4.18 10.58 -9.51
CA ALA A 112 2.74 10.47 -9.33
C ALA A 112 2.14 9.40 -10.26
N ASP A 113 2.61 9.31 -11.50
CA ASP A 113 2.16 8.28 -12.45
C ASP A 113 2.69 6.88 -12.09
N ASN A 114 3.92 6.77 -11.59
CA ASN A 114 4.45 5.50 -11.06
C ASN A 114 3.62 4.97 -9.88
N LEU A 115 3.21 5.84 -8.96
CA LEU A 115 2.36 5.48 -7.83
C LEU A 115 0.96 5.01 -8.27
N LYS A 116 0.36 5.68 -9.28
CA LYS A 116 -0.92 5.23 -9.86
C LYS A 116 -0.78 3.88 -10.57
N ALA A 117 0.31 3.68 -11.31
CA ALA A 117 0.57 2.42 -11.98
C ALA A 117 0.72 1.26 -10.98
N LEU A 118 1.48 1.47 -9.89
CA LEU A 118 1.62 0.49 -8.81
C LEU A 118 0.28 0.17 -8.15
N ARG A 119 -0.54 1.19 -7.88
CA ARG A 119 -1.89 1.02 -7.35
C ARG A 119 -2.78 0.19 -8.28
N ASP A 120 -2.80 0.52 -9.57
CA ASP A 120 -3.63 -0.18 -10.54
C ASP A 120 -3.18 -1.66 -10.68
N GLU A 121 -1.87 -1.94 -10.58
CA GLU A 121 -1.33 -3.31 -10.59
C GLU A 121 -1.79 -4.14 -9.39
N LEU A 122 -1.84 -3.55 -8.19
CA LEU A 122 -2.33 -4.23 -6.98
C LEU A 122 -3.80 -4.67 -7.12
N TYR A 123 -4.62 -3.91 -7.83
CA TYR A 123 -6.01 -4.26 -8.12
C TYR A 123 -6.16 -5.36 -9.19
N PHE A 124 -5.24 -5.46 -10.16
CA PHE A 124 -5.35 -6.47 -11.23
C PHE A 124 -5.06 -7.90 -10.76
N GLU A 125 -4.48 -8.10 -9.58
CA GLU A 125 -4.19 -9.43 -9.05
C GLU A 125 -5.37 -10.07 -8.29
N GLU A 126 -6.39 -9.31 -7.89
CA GLU A 126 -7.55 -9.83 -7.14
C GLU A 126 -8.67 -10.44 -8.01
N ASP A 127 -8.72 -10.06 -9.29
CA ASP A 127 -9.74 -10.50 -10.25
C ASP A 127 -9.39 -11.82 -11.00
N GLN A 128 -8.33 -12.53 -10.59
CA GLN A 128 -7.89 -13.83 -11.18
C GLN A 128 -8.01 -15.01 -10.20
#